data_AF-A0A7S1WG84-F1
#
_entry.id   AF-A0A7S1WG84-F1
#
_cell.length_a   1.000
_cell.length_b   1.000
_cell.length_c   1.000
_cell.angle_alpha   90.00
_cell.angle_beta   90.00
_cell.angle_gamma   90.00
#
_symmetry.space_group_name_H-M   'P 1'
#
loop_
_entity.id
_entity.type
_entity.pdbx_description
1 polymer ?
#
loop_
_entity_poly.entity_id
_entity_poly.type
_entity_poly.pdbx_seq_one_letter_code
_entity_poly.pdbx_strand_id
1 'polypeptide(L)'
;SSAKIQELAKLLAAQREAGRKTLVFSQFTQFLNVIGEALQSAGFNYVRLDGGVSVQDRPELVRRFQEEGSGVDIFLLSTKAGGTGLNLTAADKVVLMDSSFNPHDNRQAEDRVHRLGQTRPVTVHYLVSAGTIEEAVLNANLKKMVLDYKFGGQRSLLGKNGAAALPEGLGEGQEDEDEDDEEGGEEAEGEQAARTAKDLERQVLAELESVCAAPAP
;
A
#
# COMPACT_ATOMS: atom_id res chain seq x y z
N SER A 1 18.57 -4.57 -12.81
CA SER A 1 17.52 -3.91 -12.00
C SER A 1 17.78 -2.41 -11.84
N SER A 2 17.83 -1.66 -12.95
CA SER A 2 18.21 -0.23 -12.95
C SER A 2 17.01 0.72 -13.01
N ALA A 3 15.95 0.38 -13.77
CA ALA A 3 14.83 1.29 -14.03
C ALA A 3 14.08 1.75 -12.76
N LYS A 4 13.71 0.83 -11.85
CA LYS A 4 13.05 1.20 -10.59
C LYS A 4 13.91 2.10 -9.70
N ILE A 5 15.22 1.85 -9.66
CA ILE A 5 16.15 2.65 -8.85
C ILE A 5 16.33 4.04 -9.46
N GLN A 6 16.38 4.14 -10.80
CA GLN A 6 16.40 5.42 -11.50
C GLN A 6 15.14 6.23 -11.22
N GLU A 7 13.97 5.60 -11.29
CA GLU A 7 12.71 6.29 -11.01
C GLU A 7 12.59 6.70 -9.54
N LEU A 8 12.98 5.81 -8.62
CA LEU A 8 13.10 6.14 -7.20
C LEU A 8 14.01 7.36 -7.00
N ALA A 9 15.19 7.41 -7.64
CA ALA A 9 16.11 8.53 -7.51
C ALA A 9 15.51 9.86 -7.98
N LYS A 10 14.73 9.86 -9.07
CA LYS A 10 14.01 11.07 -9.53
C LYS A 10 12.98 11.54 -8.50
N LEU A 11 12.17 10.61 -7.98
CA LEU A 11 11.18 10.92 -6.95
C LEU A 11 11.84 11.50 -5.70
N LEU A 12 12.97 10.96 -5.28
CA LEU A 12 13.72 11.38 -4.11
C LEU A 12 14.42 12.73 -4.30
N ALA A 13 14.97 13.00 -5.48
CA ALA A 13 15.57 14.29 -5.81
C ALA A 13 14.54 15.42 -5.66
N ALA A 14 13.34 15.24 -6.24
CA ALA A 14 12.25 16.20 -6.11
C ALA A 14 11.77 16.38 -4.66
N GLN A 15 11.84 15.34 -3.82
CA GLN A 15 11.51 15.44 -2.40
C GLN A 15 12.58 16.22 -1.62
N ARG A 16 13.86 15.92 -1.87
CA ARG A 16 14.99 16.60 -1.23
C ARG A 16 15.03 18.08 -1.56
N GLU A 17 14.80 18.46 -2.82
CA GLU A 17 14.69 19.87 -3.25
C GLU A 17 13.58 20.61 -2.51
N ALA A 18 12.48 19.92 -2.19
CA ALA A 18 11.39 20.46 -1.39
C ALA A 18 11.64 20.39 0.13
N GLY A 19 12.82 19.93 0.59
CA GLY A 19 13.13 19.77 2.01
C GLY A 19 12.31 18.67 2.70
N ARG A 20 11.84 17.68 1.94
CA ARG A 20 10.92 16.63 2.42
C ARG A 20 11.57 15.27 2.49
N LYS A 21 11.05 14.45 3.40
CA LYS A 21 11.52 13.09 3.67
C LYS A 21 10.58 12.05 3.06
N THR A 22 11.14 10.90 2.69
CA THR A 22 10.39 9.83 2.01
C THR A 22 10.53 8.50 2.74
N LEU A 23 9.44 7.74 2.84
CA LEU A 23 9.49 6.32 3.23
C LEU A 23 9.59 5.45 1.97
N VAL A 24 10.46 4.45 2.00
CA VAL A 24 10.61 3.48 0.92
C VAL A 24 10.46 2.08 1.49
N PHE A 25 9.49 1.33 0.97
CA PHE A 25 9.18 -0.02 1.41
C PHE A 25 9.59 -1.07 0.38
N SER A 26 10.03 -2.22 0.88
CA SER A 26 10.24 -3.43 0.09
C SER A 26 10.01 -4.67 0.96
N GLN A 27 9.51 -5.75 0.36
CA GLN A 27 9.43 -7.06 1.00
C GLN A 27 10.78 -7.77 1.04
N PHE A 28 11.69 -7.43 0.11
CA PHE A 28 12.97 -8.10 -0.07
C PHE A 28 14.12 -7.30 0.54
N THR A 29 14.66 -7.79 1.66
CA THR A 29 15.80 -7.14 2.34
C THR A 29 17.06 -7.08 1.47
N GLN A 30 17.25 -8.04 0.56
CA GLN A 30 18.32 -8.00 -0.44
C GLN A 30 18.14 -6.82 -1.41
N PHE A 31 16.90 -6.50 -1.79
CA PHE A 31 16.65 -5.34 -2.64
C PHE A 31 16.89 -4.03 -1.87
N LEU A 32 16.54 -3.98 -0.58
CA LEU A 32 16.91 -2.85 0.29
C LEU A 32 18.43 -2.64 0.39
N ASN A 33 19.25 -3.69 0.31
CA ASN A 33 20.71 -3.53 0.24
C ASN A 33 21.11 -2.79 -1.05
N VAL A 34 20.62 -3.26 -2.20
CA VAL A 34 20.91 -2.66 -3.51
C VAL A 34 20.42 -1.22 -3.58
N ILE A 35 19.22 -0.94 -3.07
CA ILE A 35 18.68 0.42 -2.98
C ILE A 35 19.58 1.28 -2.09
N GLY A 36 19.96 0.80 -0.91
CA GLY A 36 20.83 1.53 0.02
C GLY A 36 22.17 1.92 -0.61
N GLU A 37 22.85 0.98 -1.28
CA GLU A 37 24.10 1.23 -1.99
C GLU A 37 23.94 2.28 -3.11
N ALA A 38 22.86 2.19 -3.89
CA ALA A 38 22.57 3.13 -4.96
C ALA A 38 22.27 4.55 -4.41
N LEU A 39 21.49 4.65 -3.33
CA LEU A 39 21.16 5.92 -2.69
C LEU A 39 22.38 6.59 -2.07
N GLN A 40 23.24 5.81 -1.41
CA GLN A 40 24.49 6.32 -0.85
C GLN A 40 25.42 6.84 -1.96
N SER A 41 25.53 6.12 -3.08
CA SER A 41 26.30 6.55 -4.25
C SER A 41 25.74 7.84 -4.87
N ALA A 42 24.43 8.04 -4.79
CA ALA A 42 23.74 9.27 -5.22
C ALA A 42 23.76 10.39 -4.16
N GLY A 43 24.40 10.19 -3.01
CA GLY A 43 24.57 11.21 -1.97
C GLY A 43 23.31 11.46 -1.13
N PHE A 44 22.37 10.52 -1.07
CA PHE A 44 21.25 10.56 -0.13
C PHE A 44 21.61 9.90 1.19
N ASN A 45 21.15 10.50 2.28
CA ASN A 45 21.28 9.91 3.60
C ASN A 45 20.01 9.15 3.95
N TYR A 46 20.16 7.91 4.43
CA TYR A 46 19.02 7.10 4.83
C TYR A 46 19.25 6.43 6.19
N VAL A 47 18.14 6.12 6.86
CA VAL A 47 18.10 5.14 7.94
C VAL A 47 17.33 3.91 7.46
N ARG A 48 17.62 2.74 8.05
CA ARG A 48 17.02 1.48 7.63
C ARG A 48 16.51 0.70 8.82
N LEU A 49 15.29 0.15 8.70
CA LEU A 49 14.70 -0.73 9.68
C LEU A 49 14.12 -1.96 8.97
N ASP A 50 14.68 -3.12 9.31
CA ASP A 50 14.21 -4.43 8.91
C ASP A 50 14.28 -5.42 10.08
N GLY A 51 14.07 -6.72 9.79
CA GLY A 51 14.07 -7.76 10.81
C GLY A 51 15.42 -8.00 11.49
N GLY A 52 16.53 -7.52 10.94
CA GLY A 52 17.86 -7.62 11.55
C GLY A 52 18.13 -6.56 12.61
N VAL A 53 17.33 -5.49 12.67
CA VAL A 53 17.49 -4.42 13.66
C VAL A 53 16.85 -4.83 14.99
N SER A 54 17.67 -4.78 16.05
CA SER A 54 17.23 -5.09 17.41
C SER A 54 16.11 -4.16 17.85
N VAL A 55 15.20 -4.63 18.72
CA VAL A 55 14.06 -3.82 19.18
C VAL A 55 14.52 -2.56 19.92
N GLN A 56 15.67 -2.62 20.60
CA GLN A 56 16.22 -1.52 21.39
C GLN A 56 16.76 -0.37 20.52
N ASP A 57 17.19 -0.67 19.29
CA ASP A 57 17.76 0.34 18.38
C ASP A 57 16.70 1.07 17.54
N ARG A 58 15.49 0.51 17.43
CA ARG A 58 14.40 1.06 16.60
C ARG A 58 14.00 2.49 17.02
N PRO A 59 13.86 2.82 18.31
CA PRO A 59 13.49 4.18 18.72
C PRO A 59 14.48 5.24 18.24
N GLU A 60 15.78 4.94 18.24
CA GLU A 60 16.82 5.87 17.79
C GLU A 60 16.71 6.15 16.29
N LEU A 61 16.50 5.12 15.47
CA LEU A 61 16.30 5.28 14.03
C LEU A 61 15.07 6.14 13.72
N VAL A 62 13.97 5.90 14.43
CA VAL A 62 12.74 6.69 14.30
C VAL A 62 12.96 8.13 14.74
N ARG A 63 13.64 8.35 15.87
CA ARG A 63 13.98 9.70 16.35
C ARG A 63 14.78 10.47 15.31
N ARG A 64 15.87 9.87 14.81
CA ARG A 64 16.74 10.50 13.81
C ARG A 64 15.99 10.80 12.50
N PHE A 65 15.06 9.93 12.10
CA PHE A 65 14.22 10.20 10.95
C PHE A 65 13.22 11.33 11.19
N GLN A 66 12.63 11.42 12.38
CA GLN A 66 11.64 12.44 12.73
C GLN A 66 12.28 13.82 12.97
N GLU A 67 13.52 13.87 13.46
CA GLU A 67 14.24 15.11 13.79
C GLU A 67 14.50 15.99 12.56
N GLU A 68 14.06 17.24 12.63
CA GLU A 68 14.36 18.26 11.61
C GLU A 68 15.86 18.59 11.62
N GLY A 69 16.47 18.73 10.43
CA GLY A 69 17.91 19.01 10.33
C GLY A 69 18.84 17.84 10.61
N SER A 70 18.33 16.62 10.87
CA SER A 70 19.16 15.42 11.06
C SER A 70 19.96 14.98 9.82
N GLY A 71 19.70 15.63 8.68
CA GLY A 71 20.30 15.31 7.38
C GLY A 71 19.78 14.03 6.75
N VAL A 72 18.85 13.31 7.37
CA VAL A 72 18.25 12.09 6.84
C VAL A 72 17.15 12.42 5.84
N ASP A 73 17.30 11.93 4.61
CA ASP A 73 16.34 12.12 3.53
C ASP A 73 15.30 10.98 3.50
N ILE A 74 15.72 9.76 3.83
CA ILE A 74 14.98 8.53 3.50
C ILE A 74 14.91 7.58 4.69
N PHE A 75 13.76 6.91 4.86
CA PHE A 75 13.64 5.73 5.71
C PHE A 75 13.37 4.50 4.85
N LEU A 76 14.33 3.58 4.79
CA LEU A 76 14.17 2.25 4.19
C LEU A 76 13.51 1.31 5.18
N LEU A 77 12.38 0.73 4.81
CA LEU A 77 11.57 -0.14 5.66
C LEU A 77 11.32 -1.47 4.97
N SER A 78 11.50 -2.58 5.67
CA SER A 78 10.93 -3.83 5.19
C SER A 78 9.44 -3.90 5.53
N THR A 79 8.60 -4.36 4.61
CA THR A 79 7.14 -4.44 4.85
C THR A 79 6.83 -5.28 6.09
N LYS A 80 7.63 -6.33 6.35
CA LYS A 80 7.52 -7.18 7.55
C LYS A 80 7.89 -6.46 8.85
N ALA A 81 8.88 -5.57 8.82
CA ALA A 81 9.22 -4.78 10.00
C ALA A 81 8.25 -3.60 10.22
N GLY A 82 7.40 -3.31 9.23
CA GLY A 82 6.31 -2.34 9.29
C GLY A 82 5.21 -2.65 10.31
N GLY A 83 5.06 -3.91 10.77
CA GLY A 83 4.04 -4.31 11.76
C GLY A 83 4.23 -3.72 13.18
N THR A 84 5.28 -2.93 13.41
CA THR A 84 5.79 -2.55 14.74
C THR A 84 5.18 -1.28 15.35
N GLY A 85 4.06 -0.79 14.83
CA GLY A 85 3.38 0.40 15.41
C GLY A 85 4.12 1.76 15.32
N LEU A 86 5.15 1.92 14.46
CA LEU A 86 5.95 3.15 14.37
C LEU A 86 5.15 4.38 13.91
N ASN A 87 5.49 5.56 14.44
CA ASN A 87 4.94 6.85 14.04
C ASN A 87 5.95 7.58 13.15
N LEU A 88 5.62 7.83 11.88
CA LEU A 88 6.55 8.33 10.85
C LEU A 88 5.99 9.55 10.09
N THR A 89 5.40 10.50 10.83
CA THR A 89 4.78 11.74 10.32
C THR A 89 5.72 12.73 9.61
N ALA A 90 7.04 12.61 9.79
CA ALA A 90 8.02 13.47 9.10
C ALA A 90 8.07 13.25 7.58
N ALA A 91 7.61 12.10 7.06
CA ALA A 91 7.40 11.90 5.63
C ALA A 91 5.97 12.25 5.23
N ASP A 92 5.79 12.72 3.99
CA ASP A 92 4.51 12.85 3.30
C ASP A 92 4.47 12.00 2.02
N LYS A 93 5.58 11.35 1.65
CA LYS A 93 5.66 10.42 0.52
C LYS A 93 6.01 9.00 0.95
N VAL A 94 5.30 8.04 0.38
CA VAL A 94 5.58 6.59 0.48
C VAL A 94 5.88 6.06 -0.92
N VAL A 95 6.94 5.25 -1.04
CA VAL A 95 7.25 4.52 -2.28
C VAL A 95 7.33 3.03 -1.96
N LEU A 96 6.46 2.23 -2.57
CA LEU A 96 6.52 0.77 -2.54
C LEU A 96 7.32 0.29 -3.74
N MET A 97 8.49 -0.30 -3.47
CA MET A 97 9.38 -0.82 -4.51
C MET A 97 8.91 -2.15 -5.08
N ASP A 98 8.11 -2.88 -4.30
CA ASP A 98 7.48 -4.14 -4.65
C ASP A 98 6.24 -4.35 -3.78
N SER A 99 5.25 -5.04 -4.35
CA SER A 99 3.94 -5.24 -3.72
C SER A 99 3.83 -6.64 -3.12
N SER A 100 3.26 -6.74 -1.91
CA SER A 100 2.84 -8.02 -1.35
C SER A 100 1.79 -8.71 -2.20
N PHE A 101 1.67 -10.04 -2.10
CA PHE A 101 0.48 -10.76 -2.57
C PHE A 101 -0.74 -10.58 -1.65
N ASN A 102 -0.52 -10.07 -0.44
CA ASN A 102 -1.54 -9.76 0.54
C ASN A 102 -1.76 -8.23 0.61
N PRO A 103 -2.93 -7.71 0.21
CA PRO A 103 -3.16 -6.26 0.15
C PRO A 103 -3.10 -5.59 1.53
N HIS A 104 -3.38 -6.33 2.61
CA HIS A 104 -3.30 -5.79 3.97
C HIS A 104 -1.89 -5.38 4.36
N ASP A 105 -0.85 -6.04 3.84
CA ASP A 105 0.54 -5.69 4.16
C ASP A 105 0.89 -4.32 3.57
N ASN A 106 0.42 -4.04 2.35
CA ASN A 106 0.64 -2.76 1.67
C ASN A 106 -0.15 -1.65 2.38
N ARG A 107 -1.42 -1.90 2.72
CA ARG A 107 -2.26 -0.96 3.47
C ARG A 107 -1.64 -0.61 4.82
N GLN A 108 -1.10 -1.58 5.53
CA GLN A 108 -0.41 -1.33 6.80
C GLN A 108 0.84 -0.46 6.65
N ALA A 109 1.52 -0.52 5.50
CA ALA A 109 2.64 0.36 5.18
C ALA A 109 2.17 1.79 4.88
N GLU A 110 1.07 1.96 4.14
CA GLU A 110 0.44 3.26 3.88
C GLU A 110 -0.04 3.93 5.18
N ASP A 111 -0.70 3.17 6.07
CA ASP A 111 -1.22 3.64 7.35
C ASP A 111 -0.13 4.26 8.25
N ARG A 112 1.17 4.00 7.97
CA ARG A 112 2.30 4.60 8.72
C ARG A 112 2.43 6.09 8.51
N VAL A 113 2.01 6.58 7.34
CA VAL A 113 2.12 7.99 6.96
C VAL A 113 0.78 8.69 7.08
N HIS A 114 -0.32 7.96 6.89
CA HIS A 114 -1.70 8.45 7.10
C HIS A 114 -2.11 8.51 8.60
N ARG A 115 -1.14 8.56 9.51
CA ARG A 115 -1.39 8.51 10.95
C ARG A 115 -1.84 9.87 11.52
N LEU A 116 -2.59 9.82 12.61
CA LEU A 116 -2.93 11.00 13.43
C LEU A 116 -1.66 11.80 13.77
N GLY A 117 -1.60 13.06 13.37
CA GLY A 117 -0.43 13.93 13.47
C GLY A 117 0.20 14.28 12.12
N GLN A 118 -0.18 13.61 11.04
CA GLN A 118 0.12 14.07 9.68
C GLN A 118 -0.76 15.25 9.32
N THR A 119 -0.14 16.37 8.92
CA THR A 119 -0.84 17.60 8.53
C THR A 119 -0.78 17.85 7.02
N ARG A 120 0.01 17.06 6.29
CA ARG A 120 0.27 17.22 4.87
C ARG A 120 -0.43 16.15 4.03
N PRO A 121 -0.78 16.44 2.77
CA PRO A 121 -1.30 15.45 1.85
C PRO A 121 -0.26 14.35 1.62
N VAL A 122 -0.66 13.10 1.81
CA VAL A 122 0.22 11.94 1.64
C VAL A 122 0.09 11.41 0.22
N THR A 123 1.22 11.10 -0.42
CA THR A 123 1.24 10.46 -1.73
C THR A 123 1.93 9.10 -1.65
N VAL A 124 1.24 8.07 -2.13
CA VAL A 124 1.76 6.70 -2.21
C VAL A 124 2.08 6.37 -3.67
N HIS A 125 3.32 5.92 -3.92
CA HIS A 125 3.80 5.50 -5.24
C HIS A 125 4.04 3.99 -5.25
N TYR A 126 3.43 3.28 -6.19
CA TYR A 126 3.72 1.87 -6.45
C TYR A 126 4.62 1.77 -7.67
N LEU A 127 5.88 1.37 -7.48
CA LEU A 127 6.79 1.14 -8.60
C LEU A 127 6.63 -0.28 -9.12
N VAL A 128 6.07 -0.40 -10.33
CA VAL A 128 5.79 -1.68 -11.00
C VAL A 128 6.52 -1.72 -12.34
N SER A 129 7.19 -2.84 -12.62
CA SER A 129 7.86 -3.07 -13.90
C SER A 129 6.85 -3.58 -14.92
N ALA A 130 6.66 -2.83 -16.01
CA ALA A 130 5.74 -3.19 -17.07
C ALA A 130 6.10 -4.51 -17.75
N GLY A 131 5.10 -5.31 -18.12
CA GLY A 131 5.28 -6.62 -18.77
C GLY A 131 5.89 -7.69 -17.86
N THR A 132 5.81 -7.52 -16.54
CA THR A 132 6.33 -8.49 -15.57
C THR A 132 5.24 -9.03 -14.65
N ILE A 133 5.56 -10.08 -13.90
CA ILE A 133 4.66 -10.65 -12.88
C ILE A 133 4.18 -9.61 -11.86
N GLU A 134 4.91 -8.51 -11.65
CA GLU A 134 4.54 -7.46 -10.70
C GLU A 134 3.20 -6.79 -11.05
N GLU A 135 2.87 -6.66 -12.34
CA GLU A 135 1.56 -6.16 -12.79
C GLU A 135 0.43 -7.10 -12.38
N ALA A 136 0.63 -8.41 -12.55
CA ALA A 136 -0.34 -9.42 -12.15
C ALA A 136 -0.55 -9.42 -10.63
N VAL A 137 0.52 -9.24 -9.86
CA VAL A 137 0.44 -9.09 -8.40
C VAL A 137 -0.35 -7.84 -8.03
N LEU A 138 -0.03 -6.68 -8.61
CA LEU A 138 -0.77 -5.43 -8.33
C LEU A 138 -2.26 -5.60 -8.66
N ASN A 139 -2.58 -6.12 -9.84
CA ASN A 139 -3.96 -6.35 -10.27
C ASN A 139 -4.71 -7.32 -9.35
N ALA A 140 -4.05 -8.38 -8.88
CA ALA A 140 -4.65 -9.29 -7.90
C ALA A 140 -4.94 -8.60 -6.56
N ASN A 141 -4.05 -7.72 -6.10
CA ASN A 141 -4.28 -6.94 -4.88
C ASN A 141 -5.45 -5.98 -5.02
N LEU A 142 -5.52 -5.23 -6.13
CA LEU A 142 -6.62 -4.31 -6.41
C LEU A 142 -7.96 -5.04 -6.41
N LYS A 143 -8.04 -6.21 -7.08
CA LYS A 143 -9.24 -7.06 -7.07
C LYS A 143 -9.64 -7.51 -5.67
N LYS A 144 -8.67 -7.94 -4.85
CA LYS A 144 -8.93 -8.32 -3.45
C LYS A 144 -9.41 -7.12 -2.62
N MET A 145 -8.84 -5.93 -2.81
CA MET A 145 -9.29 -4.72 -2.12
C MET A 145 -10.71 -4.31 -2.50
N VAL A 146 -11.06 -4.41 -3.79
CA VAL A 146 -12.43 -4.17 -4.27
C VAL A 146 -13.41 -5.17 -3.67
N LEU A 147 -13.00 -6.44 -3.57
CA LEU A 147 -13.79 -7.48 -2.93
C LEU A 147 -14.00 -7.18 -1.44
N ASP A 148 -12.92 -6.91 -0.71
CA ASP A 148 -12.97 -6.55 0.71
C ASP A 148 -13.82 -5.31 0.96
N TYR A 149 -13.83 -4.33 0.05
CA TYR A 149 -14.71 -3.17 0.16
C TYR A 149 -16.18 -3.55 -0.05
N LYS A 150 -16.49 -4.32 -1.10
CA LYS A 150 -17.85 -4.77 -1.43
C LYS A 150 -18.47 -5.65 -0.34
N PHE A 151 -17.68 -6.53 0.26
CA PHE A 151 -18.14 -7.46 1.30
C PHE A 151 -17.82 -6.99 2.72
N GLY A 152 -17.02 -5.94 2.88
CA GLY A 152 -16.61 -5.38 4.16
C GLY A 152 -17.75 -4.72 4.94
N GLY A 153 -18.79 -4.27 4.24
CA GLY A 153 -20.07 -3.83 4.86
C GLY A 153 -20.85 -4.99 5.49
N GLN A 154 -20.71 -6.21 4.97
CA GLN A 154 -21.36 -7.42 5.48
C GLN A 154 -20.56 -8.18 6.55
N ARG A 155 -19.43 -7.63 7.04
CA ARG A 155 -18.63 -8.28 8.08
C ARG A 155 -19.29 -8.30 9.47
N SER A 156 -20.44 -7.65 9.65
CA SER A 156 -21.26 -7.86 10.87
C SER A 156 -22.02 -9.20 10.86
N LEU A 157 -22.16 -9.87 9.69
CA LEU A 157 -22.94 -11.10 9.57
C LEU A 157 -22.09 -12.38 9.46
N LEU A 158 -20.82 -12.29 9.03
CA LEU A 158 -19.90 -13.45 9.11
C LEU A 158 -19.20 -13.48 10.46
N GLY A 159 -19.91 -14.07 11.42
CA GLY A 159 -19.43 -14.35 12.76
C GLY A 159 -18.11 -15.11 12.80
N LYS A 160 -17.38 -14.84 13.89
CA LYS A 160 -16.16 -15.52 14.34
C LYS A 160 -16.21 -17.03 14.03
N ASN A 161 -15.48 -17.47 13.01
CA ASN A 161 -14.63 -18.67 12.96
C ASN A 161 -14.03 -18.80 11.57
N GLY A 162 -12.79 -19.26 11.52
CA GLY A 162 -11.93 -19.19 10.36
C GLY A 162 -12.21 -20.21 9.27
N ALA A 163 -11.47 -20.00 8.19
CA ALA A 163 -11.09 -20.94 7.14
C ALA A 163 -12.20 -21.47 6.19
N ALA A 164 -11.96 -21.19 4.91
CA ALA A 164 -12.27 -22.02 3.74
C ALA A 164 -13.76 -22.31 3.43
N ALA A 165 -14.22 -21.79 2.30
CA ALA A 165 -14.75 -22.57 1.17
C ALA A 165 -15.32 -21.61 0.11
N LEU A 166 -14.81 -21.71 -1.12
CA LEU A 166 -15.57 -21.27 -2.30
C LEU A 166 -16.49 -22.43 -2.67
N PRO A 167 -17.82 -22.28 -2.77
CA PRO A 167 -18.66 -23.30 -3.37
C PRO A 167 -18.98 -22.97 -4.83
N GLU A 168 -18.71 -23.97 -5.67
CA GLU A 168 -19.27 -24.19 -6.99
C GLU A 168 -20.79 -24.48 -6.90
N GLY A 169 -21.53 -24.16 -7.98
CA GLY A 169 -22.68 -24.98 -8.40
C GLY A 169 -24.08 -24.48 -8.02
N LEU A 170 -24.86 -24.23 -9.07
CA LEU A 170 -26.30 -23.99 -9.11
C LEU A 170 -27.12 -25.21 -8.65
N GLY A 171 -28.31 -24.99 -8.06
CA GLY A 171 -29.31 -26.05 -7.86
C GLY A 171 -30.49 -25.69 -6.94
N GLU A 172 -31.48 -25.01 -7.53
CA GLU A 172 -32.95 -25.01 -7.31
C GLU A 172 -33.59 -25.52 -5.99
N GLY A 173 -34.40 -24.64 -5.37
CA GLY A 173 -35.83 -24.88 -5.10
C GLY A 173 -36.27 -25.35 -3.70
N GLN A 174 -36.87 -24.45 -2.91
CA GLN A 174 -38.28 -24.53 -2.47
C GLN A 174 -38.67 -23.30 -1.62
N GLU A 175 -39.82 -22.71 -1.98
CA GLU A 175 -40.53 -21.63 -1.29
C GLU A 175 -41.27 -22.20 -0.06
N ASP A 176 -41.30 -21.45 1.03
CA ASP A 176 -42.43 -21.38 1.96
C ASP A 176 -42.41 -19.99 2.65
N GLU A 177 -43.55 -19.30 2.58
CA GLU A 177 -43.94 -18.01 3.17
C GLU A 177 -44.01 -18.15 4.72
N ASP A 178 -43.77 -17.17 5.60
CA ASP A 178 -44.42 -15.87 5.80
C ASP A 178 -43.65 -15.00 6.83
N GLU A 179 -44.03 -13.72 6.85
CA GLU A 179 -44.00 -12.71 7.92
C GLU A 179 -43.04 -11.52 7.76
N ASP A 180 -43.69 -10.38 7.57
CA ASP A 180 -43.20 -9.04 7.29
C ASP A 180 -42.27 -8.48 8.38
N ASP A 181 -41.14 -7.91 7.98
CA ASP A 181 -40.52 -6.78 8.66
C ASP A 181 -39.94 -5.80 7.61
N GLU A 182 -40.28 -4.52 7.76
CA GLU A 182 -39.93 -3.42 6.87
C GLU A 182 -38.41 -3.20 6.77
N GLU A 183 -37.80 -3.46 5.60
CA GLU A 183 -36.44 -2.97 5.27
C GLU A 183 -36.37 -2.39 3.84
N GLY A 184 -36.86 -1.16 3.68
CA GLY A 184 -36.59 -0.34 2.49
C GLY A 184 -35.39 0.58 2.73
N GLY A 185 -34.17 0.09 2.48
CA GLY A 185 -32.97 0.94 2.58
C GLY A 185 -31.62 0.34 2.14
N GLU A 186 -31.42 -0.97 2.24
CA GLU A 186 -30.08 -1.55 2.12
C GLU A 186 -29.61 -1.81 0.66
N GLU A 187 -30.53 -2.08 -0.27
CA GLU A 187 -30.14 -2.41 -1.66
C GLU A 187 -29.53 -1.22 -2.43
N ALA A 188 -30.00 -0.01 -2.15
CA ALA A 188 -29.54 1.20 -2.85
C ALA A 188 -28.13 1.62 -2.43
N GLU A 189 -27.75 1.45 -1.15
CA GLU A 189 -26.41 1.76 -0.65
C GLU A 189 -25.37 0.75 -1.16
N GLY A 190 -25.73 -0.54 -1.19
CA GLY A 190 -24.87 -1.59 -1.75
C GLY A 190 -24.59 -1.41 -3.24
N GLU A 191 -25.61 -1.02 -4.02
CA GLU A 191 -25.45 -0.75 -5.45
C GLU A 191 -24.62 0.51 -5.71
N GLN A 192 -24.80 1.57 -4.91
CA GLN A 192 -24.03 2.80 -5.01
C GLN A 192 -22.55 2.59 -4.61
N ALA A 193 -22.28 1.80 -3.58
CA ALA A 193 -20.93 1.39 -3.19
C ALA A 193 -20.28 0.52 -4.28
N ALA A 194 -21.03 -0.42 -4.87
CA ALA A 194 -20.53 -1.28 -5.95
C ALA A 194 -20.22 -0.50 -7.25
N ARG A 195 -21.03 0.52 -7.57
CA ARG A 195 -20.79 1.47 -8.67
C ARG A 195 -19.52 2.30 -8.40
N THR A 196 -19.40 2.87 -7.19
CA THR A 196 -18.23 3.65 -6.77
C THR A 196 -16.94 2.82 -6.82
N ALA A 197 -16.99 1.55 -6.41
CA ALA A 197 -15.85 0.64 -6.48
C ALA A 197 -15.45 0.28 -7.92
N LYS A 198 -16.42 0.07 -8.82
CA LYS A 198 -16.15 -0.15 -10.25
C LYS A 198 -15.58 1.10 -10.92
N ASP A 199 -16.06 2.28 -10.52
CA ASP A 199 -15.56 3.55 -11.04
C ASP A 199 -14.13 3.82 -10.54
N LEU A 200 -13.83 3.52 -9.27
CA LEU A 200 -12.47 3.58 -8.73
C LEU A 200 -11.55 2.56 -9.40
N GLU A 201 -12.00 1.32 -9.62
CA GLU A 201 -11.24 0.30 -10.35
C GLU A 201 -10.93 0.77 -11.78
N ARG A 202 -11.91 1.31 -12.50
CA ARG A 202 -11.71 1.88 -13.84
C ARG A 202 -10.79 3.08 -13.82
N GLN A 203 -10.91 3.96 -12.83
CA GLN A 203 -10.09 5.16 -12.74
C GLN A 203 -8.64 4.82 -12.43
N VAL A 204 -8.40 3.90 -11.48
CA VAL A 204 -7.07 3.38 -11.15
C VAL A 204 -6.45 2.65 -12.35
N LEU A 205 -7.22 1.78 -13.03
CA LEU A 205 -6.73 1.09 -14.22
C LEU A 205 -6.43 2.04 -15.38
N ALA A 206 -7.28 3.04 -15.61
CA ALA A 206 -7.05 4.04 -16.66
C ALA A 206 -5.84 4.94 -16.36
N GLU A 207 -5.60 5.27 -15.09
CA GLU A 207 -4.43 6.04 -14.66
C GLU A 207 -3.14 5.20 -14.80
N LEU A 208 -3.19 3.91 -14.46
CA LEU A 208 -2.10 2.96 -14.70
C LEU A 208 -1.81 2.79 -16.20
N GLU A 209 -2.84 2.65 -17.04
CA GLU A 209 -2.69 2.55 -18.50
C GLU A 209 -2.12 3.84 -19.11
N SER A 210 -2.56 5.02 -18.62
CA SER A 210 -2.05 6.31 -19.09
C SER A 210 -0.58 6.55 -18.71
N VAL A 211 -0.13 6.07 -17.55
CA VAL A 211 1.27 6.18 -17.12
C VAL A 211 2.15 5.19 -17.89
N CYS A 212 1.65 3.98 -18.16
CA CYS A 212 2.36 2.99 -18.97
C CYS A 212 2.41 3.33 -20.47
N ALA A 213 1.48 4.14 -20.99
CA ALA A 213 1.43 4.55 -22.39
C ALA A 213 2.35 5.74 -22.74
N ALA A 214 3.00 6.36 -21.76
CA ALA A 214 4.00 7.39 -22.03
C ALA A 214 5.25 6.74 -22.68
N PRO A 215 5.62 7.11 -23.92
CA PRO A 215 6.83 6.58 -24.52
C PRO A 215 8.04 6.99 -23.67
N ALA A 216 8.87 6.01 -23.32
CA ALA A 216 10.16 6.27 -22.69
C ALA A 216 10.96 7.27 -23.55
N PRO A 217 11.61 8.29 -22.93
CA PRO A 217 12.48 9.21 -23.66
C PRO A 217 13.72 8.51 -24.23
#